data_AF-A0A814VPW1-F1
#
_entry.id   AF-A0A814VPW1-F1
#
_cell.length_a   1.000
_cell.length_b   1.000
_cell.length_c   1.000
_cell.angle_alpha   90.00
_cell.angle_beta   90.00
_cell.angle_gamma   90.00
#
_symmetry.space_group_name_H-M   'P 1'
#
loop_
_entity.id
_entity.type
_entity.pdbx_description
1 polymer ?
#
loop_
_entity_poly.entity_id
_entity_poly.type
_entity_poly.pdbx_seq_one_letter_code
_entity_poly.pdbx_strand_id
1 'polypeptide(L)'
;MSTDKKEERDRSFLESVFLKLLMNFTWWVNRKDPNNQNLFAGGFLGLDNIGVFDRSAELPEGGTMHQSDGTAWMCFYCLTMFGIACELAGGVNGEPVIEAYEDMASKFFEHFVQIVDAMNLHGGTGLWDDDDGFYYDQVKCGVTDKVISLKTRSLVGVLPLIAVSVLEVEKMNSLPGFQRRFNWFLKYQPNLRQHIIQRKSTRNDSSDAFLLAIPSEERLRRMLGYILDEDEFLSEYGLRSLSKYHEKHPYVFEPNSKREQCVSYSPAESKTSMFGGNSNWRGPIWLCINYLVIEALERYHRSYGDDWKVECPTRSGNWMNLREVAQELAKRLVKIFLLNEDGKRPLNGDESIYSTDPHFRDLVLFYEYFHGDTGRGLGASHQTGWTALIIQHIQDIAELRRD
;
A
#
# COMPACT_ATOMS: atom_id res chain seq x y z
N MET A 1 -6.25 -16.73 -17.43
CA MET A 1 -6.78 -16.59 -18.83
C MET A 1 -7.99 -15.65 -18.88
N SER A 2 -7.86 -14.42 -19.41
CA SER A 2 -9.00 -13.71 -20.03
C SER A 2 -8.96 -14.00 -21.52
N THR A 3 -10.00 -14.65 -22.02
CA THR A 3 -10.26 -14.91 -23.44
C THR A 3 -11.09 -13.80 -24.08
N ASP A 4 -11.09 -12.61 -23.51
CA ASP A 4 -11.75 -11.48 -24.14
C ASP A 4 -10.89 -11.04 -25.34
N LYS A 5 -11.50 -11.06 -26.53
CA LYS A 5 -10.96 -10.34 -27.70
C LYS A 5 -10.53 -8.98 -27.20
N LYS A 6 -9.23 -8.65 -27.32
CA LYS A 6 -8.60 -7.36 -26.97
C LYS A 6 -9.64 -6.24 -27.08
N GLU A 7 -10.36 -5.97 -25.99
CA GLU A 7 -11.50 -5.05 -26.04
C GLU A 7 -10.92 -3.69 -26.43
N GLU A 8 -11.62 -2.99 -27.30
CA GLU A 8 -11.24 -1.63 -27.68
C GLU A 8 -11.08 -0.84 -26.37
N ARG A 9 -9.86 -0.35 -26.08
CA ARG A 9 -9.55 0.32 -24.80
C ARG A 9 -10.57 1.44 -24.59
N ASP A 10 -11.28 1.44 -23.46
CA ASP A 10 -12.31 2.43 -23.15
C ASP A 10 -11.69 3.79 -22.74
N ARG A 11 -11.12 4.45 -23.75
CA ARG A 11 -10.43 5.73 -23.60
C ARG A 11 -11.42 6.85 -23.26
N SER A 12 -12.63 6.81 -23.80
CA SER A 12 -13.68 7.80 -23.53
C SER A 12 -14.11 7.78 -22.06
N PHE A 13 -14.25 6.59 -21.47
CA PHE A 13 -14.44 6.46 -20.03
C PHE A 13 -13.24 7.02 -19.25
N LEU A 14 -12.03 6.64 -19.65
CA LEU A 14 -10.80 7.08 -18.98
C LEU A 14 -10.66 8.60 -18.95
N GLU A 15 -10.91 9.26 -20.08
CA GLU A 15 -10.92 10.72 -20.21
C GLU A 15 -12.02 11.36 -19.33
N SER A 16 -13.23 10.81 -19.37
CA SER A 16 -14.36 11.29 -18.58
C SER A 16 -14.11 11.18 -17.07
N VAL A 17 -13.48 10.09 -16.63
CA VAL A 17 -13.14 9.86 -15.22
C VAL A 17 -11.93 10.69 -14.81
N PHE A 18 -10.93 10.87 -15.68
CA PHE A 18 -9.76 11.69 -15.40
C PHE A 18 -10.13 13.12 -14.96
N LEU A 19 -11.09 13.76 -15.63
CA LEU A 19 -11.57 15.08 -15.24
C LEU A 19 -12.23 15.11 -13.85
N LYS A 20 -13.00 14.07 -13.50
CA LYS A 20 -13.62 13.92 -12.19
C LYS A 20 -12.58 13.69 -11.09
N LEU A 21 -11.63 12.81 -11.37
CA LEU A 21 -10.50 12.54 -10.48
C LEU A 21 -9.63 13.78 -10.30
N LEU A 22 -9.39 14.57 -11.34
CA LEU A 22 -8.63 15.83 -11.24
C LEU A 22 -9.28 16.81 -10.26
N MET A 23 -10.60 16.98 -10.30
CA MET A 23 -11.33 17.82 -9.34
C MET A 23 -11.20 17.27 -7.91
N ASN A 24 -11.32 15.96 -7.73
CA ASN A 24 -11.19 15.32 -6.43
C ASN A 24 -9.75 15.40 -5.87
N PHE A 25 -8.73 15.15 -6.70
CA PHE A 25 -7.32 15.33 -6.36
C PHE A 25 -7.04 16.76 -5.91
N THR A 26 -7.55 17.74 -6.67
CA THR A 26 -7.39 19.16 -6.33
C THR A 26 -8.06 19.52 -5.01
N TRP A 27 -9.22 18.92 -4.70
CA TRP A 27 -9.86 19.08 -3.39
C TRP A 27 -8.96 18.55 -2.27
N TRP A 28 -8.36 17.37 -2.43
CA TRP A 28 -7.45 16.78 -1.43
C TRP A 28 -6.24 17.67 -1.17
N VAL A 29 -5.55 18.13 -2.22
CA VAL A 29 -4.41 19.06 -2.10
C VAL A 29 -4.81 20.32 -1.33
N ASN A 30 -5.94 20.93 -1.67
CA ASN A 30 -6.32 22.20 -1.03
C ASN A 30 -6.88 22.05 0.38
N ARG A 31 -7.54 20.93 0.71
CA ARG A 31 -8.25 20.75 1.99
C ARG A 31 -7.46 19.96 3.02
N LYS A 32 -6.58 19.07 2.59
CA LYS A 32 -5.90 18.09 3.45
C LYS A 32 -4.37 18.27 3.47
N ASP A 33 -3.86 19.28 2.79
CA ASP A 33 -2.50 19.84 2.95
C ASP A 33 -2.58 21.37 3.18
N PRO A 34 -3.12 21.83 4.33
CA PRO A 34 -3.36 23.25 4.56
C PRO A 34 -2.09 24.09 4.64
N ASN A 35 -0.93 23.47 4.87
CA ASN A 35 0.36 24.15 5.00
C ASN A 35 1.19 24.08 3.71
N ASN A 36 0.67 23.45 2.64
CA ASN A 36 1.35 23.27 1.36
C ASN A 36 2.72 22.60 1.53
N GLN A 37 2.77 21.57 2.38
CA GLN A 37 3.98 20.83 2.73
C GLN A 37 4.08 19.50 1.98
N ASN A 38 3.08 19.14 1.18
CA ASN A 38 2.91 17.83 0.54
C ASN A 38 2.84 16.67 1.56
N LEU A 39 2.44 16.98 2.79
CA LEU A 39 2.17 16.02 3.86
C LEU A 39 0.69 16.10 4.22
N PHE A 40 -0.03 15.02 4.00
CA PHE A 40 -1.48 15.04 4.06
C PHE A 40 -1.99 14.57 5.41
N ALA A 41 -3.02 15.26 5.90
CA ALA A 41 -3.73 14.96 7.13
C ALA A 41 -5.23 14.92 6.85
N GLY A 42 -5.76 13.72 6.65
CA GLY A 42 -7.12 13.45 6.23
C GLY A 42 -8.12 13.21 7.36
N GLY A 43 -7.66 12.82 8.55
CA GLY A 43 -8.51 12.31 9.61
C GLY A 43 -8.80 10.82 9.41
N PHE A 44 -10.07 10.43 9.32
CA PHE A 44 -10.51 9.06 9.05
C PHE A 44 -10.27 8.64 7.59
N LEU A 45 -9.53 7.53 7.41
CA LEU A 45 -9.14 6.99 6.09
C LEU A 45 -9.56 5.51 5.92
N GLY A 46 -10.62 5.08 6.62
CA GLY A 46 -11.12 3.70 6.55
C GLY A 46 -10.35 2.67 7.39
N LEU A 47 -9.37 3.10 8.18
CA LEU A 47 -8.59 2.27 9.11
C LEU A 47 -8.96 2.63 10.56
N ASP A 48 -10.21 2.37 10.94
CA ASP A 48 -10.93 2.91 12.09
C ASP A 48 -10.10 3.02 13.38
N ASN A 49 -9.70 1.90 13.96
CA ASN A 49 -9.01 1.87 15.24
C ASN A 49 -7.49 1.69 15.08
N ILE A 50 -6.91 1.84 13.89
CA ILE A 50 -5.47 1.58 13.66
C ILE A 50 -4.58 2.58 14.42
N GLY A 51 -5.05 3.83 14.52
CA GLY A 51 -4.32 4.92 15.15
C GLY A 51 -4.35 4.85 16.68
N VAL A 52 -3.45 5.63 17.30
CA VAL A 52 -3.37 5.79 18.76
C VAL A 52 -4.63 6.44 19.33
N PHE A 53 -5.19 7.40 18.59
CA PHE A 53 -6.40 8.16 18.90
C PHE A 53 -7.25 8.36 17.65
N ASP A 54 -8.47 8.88 17.84
CA ASP A 54 -9.32 9.35 16.74
C ASP A 54 -8.62 10.52 16.03
N ARG A 55 -8.14 10.25 14.82
CA ARG A 55 -7.45 11.20 13.93
C ARG A 55 -8.34 12.35 13.44
N SER A 56 -9.66 12.24 13.62
CA SER A 56 -10.64 13.27 13.27
C SER A 56 -10.93 14.22 14.42
N ALA A 57 -10.51 13.88 15.65
CA ALA A 57 -10.68 14.72 16.83
C ALA A 57 -9.55 15.74 16.96
N GLU A 58 -9.80 16.82 17.70
CA GLU A 58 -8.76 17.79 18.03
C GLU A 58 -7.63 17.13 18.84
N LEU A 59 -6.42 17.35 18.38
CA LEU A 59 -5.22 16.91 19.08
C LEU A 59 -5.12 17.63 20.43
N PRO A 60 -4.65 16.93 21.48
CA PRO A 60 -4.35 17.60 22.75
C PRO A 60 -3.44 18.82 22.51
N GLU A 61 -3.76 19.95 23.14
CA GLU A 61 -2.92 21.16 23.15
C GLU A 61 -2.72 21.86 21.78
N GLY A 62 -3.64 21.65 20.82
CA GLY A 62 -3.68 22.45 19.59
C GLY A 62 -2.57 22.15 18.58
N GLY A 63 -2.18 20.87 18.45
CA GLY A 63 -1.16 20.42 17.49
C GLY A 63 -1.65 20.16 16.07
N THR A 64 -0.73 19.72 15.22
CA THR A 64 -1.01 19.18 13.88
C THR A 64 -0.51 17.73 13.76
N MET A 65 -1.09 16.97 12.84
CA MET A 65 -0.68 15.59 12.57
C MET A 65 -0.35 15.46 11.10
N HIS A 66 0.70 14.70 10.79
CA HIS A 66 1.02 14.26 9.45
C HIS A 66 0.84 12.75 9.39
N GLN A 67 0.03 12.28 8.45
CA GLN A 67 -0.36 10.88 8.35
C GLN A 67 0.44 10.18 7.25
N SER A 68 1.10 9.08 7.59
CA SER A 68 1.89 8.29 6.63
C SER A 68 1.01 7.64 5.57
N ASP A 69 -0.11 7.05 5.99
CA ASP A 69 -1.10 6.46 5.09
C ASP A 69 -1.80 7.51 4.21
N GLY A 70 -2.24 8.63 4.79
CA GLY A 70 -2.86 9.72 4.04
C GLY A 70 -1.95 10.28 2.95
N THR A 71 -0.67 10.45 3.26
CA THR A 71 0.32 10.93 2.30
C THR A 71 0.66 9.85 1.25
N ALA A 72 0.76 8.59 1.65
CA ALA A 72 0.95 7.46 0.74
C ALA A 72 -0.21 7.30 -0.24
N TRP A 73 -1.46 7.44 0.21
CA TRP A 73 -2.64 7.41 -0.66
C TRP A 73 -2.62 8.53 -1.70
N MET A 74 -2.25 9.74 -1.30
CA MET A 74 -2.12 10.86 -2.24
C MET A 74 -1.00 10.65 -3.24
N CYS A 75 0.12 10.06 -2.82
CA CYS A 75 1.19 9.66 -3.71
C CYS A 75 0.74 8.60 -4.73
N PHE A 76 0.05 7.55 -4.26
CA PHE A 76 -0.53 6.50 -5.11
C PHE A 76 -1.56 7.07 -6.10
N TYR A 77 -2.42 7.98 -5.65
CA TYR A 77 -3.38 8.69 -6.50
C TYR A 77 -2.66 9.55 -7.53
N CYS A 78 -1.59 10.26 -7.13
CA CYS A 78 -0.76 11.04 -8.02
C CYS A 78 -0.14 10.18 -9.14
N LEU A 79 0.42 9.02 -8.81
CA LEU A 79 0.97 8.07 -9.78
C LEU A 79 -0.12 7.47 -10.68
N THR A 80 -1.32 7.22 -10.16
CA THR A 80 -2.46 6.75 -10.95
C THR A 80 -2.87 7.81 -11.98
N MET A 81 -2.99 9.07 -11.57
CA MET A 81 -3.29 10.19 -12.45
C MET A 81 -2.18 10.42 -13.48
N PHE A 82 -0.91 10.25 -13.09
CA PHE A 82 0.22 10.25 -14.03
C PHE A 82 0.08 9.16 -15.09
N GLY A 83 -0.21 7.92 -14.70
CA GLY A 83 -0.42 6.80 -15.63
C GLY A 83 -1.58 7.06 -16.60
N ILE A 84 -2.70 7.56 -16.09
CA ILE A 84 -3.86 7.94 -16.93
C ILE A 84 -3.47 9.06 -17.91
N ALA A 85 -2.78 10.10 -17.44
CA ALA A 85 -2.36 11.21 -18.30
C ALA A 85 -1.40 10.74 -19.42
N CYS A 86 -0.45 9.86 -19.11
CA CYS A 86 0.43 9.25 -20.12
C CYS A 86 -0.33 8.40 -21.14
N GLU A 87 -1.38 7.70 -20.71
CA GLU A 87 -2.22 6.91 -21.61
C GLU A 87 -3.10 7.79 -22.52
N LEU A 88 -3.70 8.85 -21.96
CA LEU A 88 -4.48 9.84 -22.71
C LEU A 88 -3.61 10.75 -23.59
N ALA A 89 -2.33 10.94 -23.27
CA ALA A 89 -1.41 11.70 -24.11
C ALA A 89 -1.04 10.93 -25.37
N GLY A 90 -0.79 9.62 -25.26
CA GLY A 90 -0.50 8.78 -26.43
C GLY A 90 -1.72 8.71 -27.34
N GLY A 91 -1.63 9.23 -28.56
CA GLY A 91 -2.69 9.10 -29.56
C GLY A 91 -2.97 7.63 -29.89
N VAL A 92 -4.17 7.32 -30.37
CA VAL A 92 -4.57 5.95 -30.77
C VAL A 92 -4.44 5.81 -32.29
N ASN A 93 -4.02 4.66 -32.80
CA ASN A 93 -4.03 4.35 -34.24
C ASN A 93 -3.31 5.37 -35.16
N GLY A 94 -2.23 5.98 -34.67
CA GLY A 94 -1.47 6.99 -35.42
C GLY A 94 -2.00 8.42 -35.29
N GLU A 95 -2.99 8.66 -34.42
CA GLU A 95 -3.38 10.00 -34.01
C GLU A 95 -2.21 10.76 -33.35
N PRO A 96 -2.17 12.10 -33.50
CA PRO A 96 -1.16 12.91 -32.85
C PRO A 96 -1.25 12.81 -31.33
N VAL A 97 -0.12 13.06 -30.68
CA VAL A 97 -0.05 13.20 -29.21
C VAL A 97 -0.91 14.39 -28.78
N ILE A 98 -1.64 14.23 -27.67
CA ILE A 98 -2.47 15.29 -27.11
C ILE A 98 -1.63 16.05 -26.08
N GLU A 99 -1.08 17.21 -26.48
CA GLU A 99 -0.16 18.02 -25.67
C GLU A 99 -0.73 18.36 -24.28
N ALA A 100 -2.03 18.64 -24.19
CA ALA A 100 -2.69 18.96 -22.92
C ALA A 100 -2.54 17.83 -21.88
N TYR A 101 -2.53 16.56 -22.30
CA TYR A 101 -2.33 15.43 -21.40
C TYR A 101 -0.85 15.19 -21.08
N GLU A 102 0.09 15.55 -21.96
CA GLU A 102 1.53 15.58 -21.63
C GLU A 102 1.84 16.59 -20.52
N ASP A 103 1.17 17.74 -20.56
CA ASP A 103 1.28 18.78 -19.54
C ASP A 103 0.78 18.27 -18.19
N MET A 104 -0.34 17.55 -18.20
CA MET A 104 -0.87 16.91 -17.00
C MET A 104 0.05 15.80 -16.48
N ALA A 105 0.62 14.98 -17.36
CA ALA A 105 1.60 13.95 -16.97
C ALA A 105 2.80 14.60 -16.27
N SER A 106 3.32 15.69 -16.83
CA SER A 106 4.42 16.45 -16.23
C SER A 106 4.05 17.00 -14.84
N LYS A 107 2.87 17.60 -14.70
CA LYS A 107 2.36 18.09 -13.41
C LYS A 107 2.29 16.97 -12.37
N PHE A 108 1.76 15.80 -12.72
CA PHE A 108 1.59 14.71 -11.75
C PHE A 108 2.92 14.07 -11.40
N PHE A 109 3.83 13.94 -12.36
CA PHE A 109 5.20 13.52 -12.11
C PHE A 109 5.91 14.46 -11.12
N GLU A 110 5.91 15.77 -11.38
CA GLU A 110 6.56 16.76 -10.49
C GLU A 110 5.95 16.74 -9.08
N HIS A 111 4.61 16.69 -8.98
CA HIS A 111 3.90 16.64 -7.71
C HIS A 111 4.18 15.32 -6.95
N PHE A 112 4.30 14.19 -7.67
CA PHE A 112 4.72 12.92 -7.06
C PHE A 112 6.09 13.06 -6.39
N VAL A 113 7.09 13.62 -7.10
CA VAL A 113 8.45 13.75 -6.53
C VAL A 113 8.44 14.68 -5.31
N GLN A 114 7.63 15.73 -5.31
CA GLN A 114 7.45 16.62 -4.16
C GLN A 114 6.86 15.90 -2.93
N ILE A 115 5.87 15.01 -3.13
CA ILE A 115 5.33 14.18 -2.04
C ILE A 115 6.41 13.24 -1.49
N VAL A 116 7.17 12.56 -2.37
CA VAL A 116 8.23 11.65 -1.93
C VAL A 116 9.31 12.39 -1.14
N ASP A 117 9.71 13.58 -1.59
CA ASP A 117 10.66 14.43 -0.89
C ASP A 117 10.16 14.82 0.51
N ALA A 118 8.90 15.26 0.61
CA ALA A 118 8.30 15.62 1.88
C ALA A 118 8.19 14.41 2.84
N MET A 119 7.77 13.24 2.36
CA MET A 119 7.71 12.02 3.16
C MET A 119 9.09 11.57 3.64
N ASN A 120 10.16 11.86 2.88
CA ASN A 120 11.47 11.31 3.14
C ASN A 120 12.45 12.27 3.84
N LEU A 121 12.21 13.59 3.82
CA LEU A 121 13.16 14.61 4.27
C LEU A 121 12.55 15.78 5.09
N HIS A 122 11.22 15.89 5.23
CA HIS A 122 10.62 17.02 5.96
C HIS A 122 11.04 17.08 7.44
N GLY A 123 11.55 18.23 7.90
CA GLY A 123 11.95 18.42 9.30
C GLY A 123 13.20 17.64 9.76
N GLY A 124 13.95 17.02 8.84
CA GLY A 124 15.17 16.26 9.11
C GLY A 124 15.09 14.80 8.67
N THR A 125 13.92 14.15 8.77
CA THR A 125 13.71 12.74 8.36
C THR A 125 12.38 12.47 7.65
N GLY A 126 11.47 13.45 7.56
CA GLY A 126 10.12 13.23 7.06
C GLY A 126 9.33 12.29 7.97
N LEU A 127 8.43 11.48 7.37
CA LEU A 127 7.66 10.45 8.07
C LEU A 127 8.45 9.14 8.23
N TRP A 128 9.68 9.09 7.73
CA TRP A 128 10.61 7.98 7.91
C TRP A 128 11.37 8.12 9.24
N ASP A 129 11.51 7.02 9.97
CA ASP A 129 12.34 6.94 11.17
C ASP A 129 13.59 6.12 10.83
N ASP A 130 14.76 6.77 10.82
CA ASP A 130 16.02 6.14 10.43
C ASP A 130 16.55 5.14 11.47
N ASP A 131 16.17 5.27 12.74
CA ASP A 131 16.57 4.33 13.79
C ASP A 131 15.79 3.02 13.64
N ASP A 132 14.47 3.11 13.51
CA ASP A 132 13.60 1.95 13.35
C ASP A 132 13.65 1.38 11.93
N GLY A 133 13.82 2.21 10.91
CA GLY A 133 13.74 1.80 9.50
C GLY A 133 12.32 1.56 9.03
N PHE A 134 11.40 2.42 9.44
CA PHE A 134 9.97 2.30 9.17
C PHE A 134 9.30 3.67 9.06
N TYR A 135 8.15 3.74 8.38
CA TYR A 135 7.36 4.97 8.32
C TYR A 135 6.35 5.04 9.47
N TYR A 136 6.15 6.23 10.04
CA TYR A 136 5.19 6.47 11.11
C TYR A 136 4.40 7.75 10.88
N ASP A 137 3.22 7.81 11.47
CA ASP A 137 2.53 9.08 11.67
C ASP A 137 3.35 9.98 12.59
N GLN A 138 3.24 11.29 12.39
CA GLN A 138 3.86 12.28 13.26
C GLN A 138 2.83 13.23 13.84
N VAL A 139 3.03 13.58 15.10
CA VAL A 139 2.28 14.63 15.79
C VAL A 139 3.23 15.76 16.11
N LYS A 140 2.90 16.95 15.65
CA LYS A 140 3.57 18.20 16.03
C LYS A 140 2.76 18.88 17.13
N CYS A 141 3.35 18.97 18.32
CA CYS A 141 2.73 19.61 19.49
C CYS A 141 2.60 21.12 19.26
N GLY A 142 1.41 21.70 19.45
CA GLY A 142 1.13 23.11 19.19
C GLY A 142 1.83 24.08 20.16
N VAL A 143 2.14 23.64 21.37
CA VAL A 143 2.76 24.49 22.42
C VAL A 143 4.28 24.46 22.36
N THR A 144 4.87 23.32 22.01
CA THR A 144 6.33 23.11 22.06
C THR A 144 6.99 23.02 20.69
N ASP A 145 6.21 23.00 19.61
CA ASP A 145 6.63 22.65 18.24
C ASP A 145 7.35 21.30 18.12
N LYS A 146 7.40 20.50 19.19
CA LYS A 146 8.04 19.18 19.20
C LYS A 146 7.28 18.22 18.28
N VAL A 147 8.03 17.57 17.40
CA VAL A 147 7.53 16.48 16.55
C VAL A 147 7.74 15.15 17.25
N ILE A 148 6.70 14.31 17.29
CA ILE A 148 6.69 13.00 17.91
C ILE A 148 6.24 11.97 16.87
N SER A 149 7.10 11.01 16.56
CA SER A 149 6.73 9.84 15.74
C SER A 149 5.90 8.86 16.56
N LEU A 150 4.73 8.49 16.06
CA LEU A 150 3.87 7.49 16.68
C LEU A 150 4.35 6.10 16.27
N LYS A 151 5.22 5.50 17.10
CA LYS A 151 5.91 4.22 16.84
C LYS A 151 5.00 2.98 16.94
N THR A 152 3.90 3.03 16.18
CA THR A 152 2.96 1.92 15.96
C THR A 152 3.30 1.28 14.62
N ARG A 153 4.00 0.14 14.66
CA ARG A 153 4.33 -0.67 13.48
C ARG A 153 3.05 -1.28 12.93
N SER A 154 2.33 -0.50 12.14
CA SER A 154 1.03 -0.84 11.57
C SER A 154 1.05 -0.72 10.05
N LEU A 155 -0.03 -1.14 9.39
CA LEU A 155 -0.18 -0.95 7.94
C LEU A 155 -0.08 0.52 7.51
N VAL A 156 -0.28 1.47 8.42
CA VAL A 156 -0.05 2.90 8.16
C VAL A 156 1.37 3.15 7.65
N GLY A 157 2.37 2.50 8.28
CA GLY A 157 3.76 2.59 7.86
C GLY A 157 4.14 1.65 6.72
N VAL A 158 3.29 0.67 6.38
CA VAL A 158 3.47 -0.22 5.22
C VAL A 158 2.94 0.43 3.94
N LEU A 159 1.86 1.20 4.02
CA LEU A 159 1.19 1.80 2.87
C LEU A 159 2.08 2.64 1.94
N PRO A 160 3.15 3.33 2.39
CA PRO A 160 4.11 3.96 1.47
C PRO A 160 4.67 3.02 0.40
N LEU A 161 4.76 1.71 0.69
CA LEU A 161 5.21 0.71 -0.27
C LEU A 161 4.32 0.63 -1.52
N ILE A 162 3.01 0.86 -1.40
CA ILE A 162 2.06 0.62 -2.52
C ILE A 162 2.13 1.69 -3.62
N ALA A 163 2.65 2.88 -3.30
CA ALA A 163 2.83 3.95 -4.26
C ALA A 163 4.07 3.70 -5.11
N VAL A 164 3.92 2.82 -6.10
CA VAL A 164 4.97 2.42 -7.04
C VAL A 164 4.46 2.37 -8.47
N SER A 165 5.25 2.91 -9.39
CA SER A 165 5.02 2.84 -10.83
C SER A 165 6.34 2.67 -11.58
N VAL A 166 6.28 2.03 -12.75
CA VAL A 166 7.43 1.84 -13.65
C VAL A 166 7.17 2.65 -14.92
N LEU A 167 8.05 3.61 -15.18
CA LEU A 167 8.04 4.43 -16.40
C LEU A 167 9.04 3.85 -17.40
N GLU A 168 8.52 3.13 -18.38
CA GLU A 168 9.31 2.58 -19.50
C GLU A 168 9.82 3.70 -20.42
N VAL A 169 11.09 3.60 -20.84
CA VAL A 169 11.70 4.61 -21.70
C VAL A 169 11.02 4.68 -23.07
N GLU A 170 10.49 3.60 -23.64
CA GLU A 170 9.72 3.67 -24.91
C GLU A 170 8.46 4.50 -24.76
N LYS A 171 7.70 4.28 -23.66
CA LYS A 171 6.48 5.06 -23.40
C LYS A 171 6.83 6.54 -23.24
N MET A 172 7.92 6.86 -22.53
CA MET A 172 8.40 8.23 -22.40
C MET A 172 8.84 8.81 -23.76
N ASN A 173 9.56 8.05 -24.59
CA ASN A 173 10.00 8.48 -25.92
C ASN A 173 8.81 8.75 -26.87
N SER A 174 7.67 8.09 -26.65
CA SER A 174 6.44 8.33 -27.40
C SER A 174 5.73 9.64 -27.01
N LEU A 175 6.17 10.30 -25.93
CA LEU A 175 5.59 11.52 -25.36
C LEU A 175 6.66 12.64 -25.32
N PRO A 176 6.91 13.33 -26.45
CA PRO A 176 8.04 14.24 -26.57
C PRO A 176 7.91 15.50 -25.70
N GLY A 177 6.70 16.00 -25.45
CA GLY A 177 6.45 17.12 -24.55
C GLY A 177 6.78 16.76 -23.11
N PHE A 178 6.30 15.61 -22.64
CA PHE A 178 6.61 15.08 -21.32
C PHE A 178 8.11 14.80 -21.18
N GLN A 179 8.73 14.11 -22.15
CA GLN A 179 10.15 13.78 -22.13
C GLN A 179 11.03 15.02 -21.98
N ARG A 180 10.72 16.12 -22.70
CA ARG A 180 11.45 17.39 -22.57
C ARG A 180 11.36 17.93 -21.14
N ARG A 181 10.18 17.94 -20.53
CA ARG A 181 9.99 18.44 -19.15
C ARG A 181 10.63 17.52 -18.11
N PHE A 182 10.53 16.21 -18.28
CA PHE A 182 11.20 15.23 -17.43
C PHE A 182 12.72 15.42 -17.43
N ASN A 183 13.34 15.54 -18.61
CA ASN A 183 14.78 15.79 -18.74
C ASN A 183 15.19 17.16 -18.16
N TRP A 184 14.35 18.18 -18.35
CA TRP A 184 14.55 19.48 -17.72
C TRP A 184 14.53 19.36 -16.19
N PHE A 185 13.53 18.67 -15.63
CA PHE A 185 13.40 18.46 -14.19
C PHE A 185 14.63 17.75 -13.61
N LEU A 186 15.06 16.64 -14.23
CA LEU A 186 16.26 15.91 -13.79
C LEU A 186 17.55 16.74 -13.83
N LYS A 187 17.63 17.74 -14.71
CA LYS A 187 18.79 18.62 -14.85
C LYS A 187 18.77 19.77 -13.84
N TYR A 188 17.60 20.36 -13.59
CA TYR A 188 17.48 21.60 -12.82
C TYR A 188 16.97 21.41 -11.39
N GLN A 189 16.52 20.20 -11.01
CA GLN A 189 16.07 19.84 -9.66
C GLN A 189 16.90 18.67 -9.08
N PRO A 190 18.23 18.84 -8.88
CA PRO A 190 19.11 17.75 -8.45
C PRO A 190 18.73 17.15 -7.09
N ASN A 191 18.21 17.96 -6.16
CA ASN A 191 17.77 17.50 -4.84
C ASN A 191 16.57 16.56 -4.92
N LEU A 192 15.67 16.77 -5.89
CA LEU A 192 14.47 15.96 -6.08
C LEU A 192 14.75 14.72 -6.95
N ARG A 193 15.74 14.82 -7.85
CA ARG A 193 16.18 13.71 -8.71
C ARG A 193 16.61 12.47 -7.93
N GLN A 194 17.16 12.62 -6.72
CA GLN A 194 17.64 11.47 -5.92
C GLN A 194 16.54 10.45 -5.59
N HIS A 195 15.27 10.85 -5.65
CA HIS A 195 14.11 9.98 -5.43
C HIS A 195 13.69 9.17 -6.66
N ILE A 196 14.34 9.38 -7.81
CA ILE A 196 14.04 8.69 -9.07
C ILE A 196 15.13 7.67 -9.35
N ILE A 197 14.76 6.39 -9.36
CA ILE A 197 15.71 5.30 -9.59
C ILE A 197 15.69 4.93 -11.07
N GLN A 198 16.76 5.28 -11.79
CA GLN A 198 16.98 4.82 -13.15
C GLN A 198 17.52 3.40 -13.14
N ARG A 199 16.88 2.50 -13.90
CA ARG A 199 17.31 1.12 -14.06
C ARG A 199 17.59 0.85 -15.54
N LYS A 200 18.77 0.29 -15.80
CA LYS A 200 19.11 -0.23 -17.12
C LYS A 200 18.57 -1.63 -17.24
N SER A 201 17.97 -1.94 -18.38
CA SER A 201 17.55 -3.29 -18.66
C SER A 201 18.76 -4.24 -18.69
N THR A 202 18.65 -5.37 -18.00
CA THR A 202 19.65 -6.45 -18.03
C THR A 202 19.26 -7.56 -19.02
N ARG A 203 18.06 -7.51 -19.61
CA ARG A 203 17.55 -8.50 -20.57
C ARG A 203 17.41 -7.88 -21.96
N ASN A 204 17.73 -8.65 -23.01
CA ASN A 204 17.70 -8.18 -24.40
C ASN A 204 16.31 -7.71 -24.88
N ASP A 205 15.23 -8.10 -24.19
CA ASP A 205 13.84 -7.83 -24.58
C ASP A 205 13.12 -6.80 -23.68
N SER A 206 13.79 -6.25 -22.65
CA SER A 206 13.23 -5.17 -21.83
C SER A 206 13.96 -3.87 -22.07
N SER A 207 13.26 -2.78 -21.84
CA SER A 207 13.78 -1.44 -21.99
C SER A 207 14.28 -0.85 -20.69
N ASP A 208 15.13 0.16 -20.81
CA ASP A 208 15.47 1.00 -19.68
C ASP A 208 14.18 1.60 -19.08
N ALA A 209 14.16 1.73 -17.75
CA ALA A 209 12.98 2.22 -17.05
C ALA A 209 13.36 3.08 -15.84
N PHE A 210 12.43 3.92 -15.42
CA PHE A 210 12.51 4.65 -14.16
C PHE A 210 11.50 4.06 -13.18
N LEU A 211 11.97 3.73 -11.97
CA LEU A 211 11.11 3.37 -10.86
C LEU A 211 10.72 4.64 -10.11
N LEU A 212 9.41 4.86 -10.03
CA LEU A 212 8.79 5.94 -9.26
C LEU A 212 8.18 5.30 -8.02
N ALA A 213 8.82 5.45 -6.85
CA ALA A 213 8.36 4.89 -5.59
C ALA A 213 8.62 5.85 -4.42
N ILE A 214 7.84 5.72 -3.33
CA ILE A 214 8.13 6.45 -2.08
C ILE A 214 9.42 5.94 -1.41
N PRO A 215 9.54 4.64 -1.06
CA PRO A 215 10.75 4.14 -0.43
C PRO A 215 11.88 4.05 -1.47
N SER A 216 13.07 4.48 -1.06
CA SER A 216 14.30 4.12 -1.77
C SER A 216 14.56 2.61 -1.69
N GLU A 217 15.48 2.09 -2.50
CA GLU A 217 15.86 0.67 -2.46
C GLU A 217 16.27 0.21 -1.04
N GLU A 218 17.06 1.03 -0.33
CA GLU A 218 17.49 0.76 1.04
C GLU A 218 16.30 0.74 2.01
N ARG A 219 15.43 1.74 1.94
CA ARG A 219 14.24 1.85 2.80
C ARG A 219 13.28 0.70 2.57
N LEU A 220 13.04 0.33 1.31
CA LEU A 220 12.24 -0.83 0.94
C LEU A 220 12.79 -2.10 1.58
N ARG A 221 14.12 -2.32 1.51
CA ARG A 221 14.76 -3.49 2.10
C ARG A 221 14.59 -3.55 3.62
N ARG A 222 14.73 -2.41 4.31
CA ARG A 222 14.52 -2.29 5.76
C ARG A 222 13.06 -2.57 6.14
N MET A 223 12.11 -1.99 5.41
CA MET A 223 10.68 -2.23 5.63
C MET A 223 10.30 -3.70 5.44
N LEU A 224 10.80 -4.33 4.37
CA LEU A 224 10.53 -5.75 4.10
C LEU A 224 11.09 -6.67 5.19
N GLY A 225 12.16 -6.25 5.87
CA GLY A 225 12.65 -6.92 7.07
C GLY A 225 11.57 -7.10 8.13
N TYR A 226 10.72 -6.09 8.37
CA TYR A 226 9.57 -6.21 9.28
C TYR A 226 8.36 -6.88 8.63
N ILE A 227 8.03 -6.51 7.39
CA ILE A 227 6.80 -6.99 6.71
C ILE A 227 6.83 -8.51 6.54
N LEU A 228 8.01 -9.08 6.29
CA LEU A 228 8.20 -10.50 6.05
C LEU A 228 8.63 -11.29 7.31
N ASP A 229 8.65 -10.66 8.48
CA ASP A 229 8.96 -11.33 9.75
C ASP A 229 7.70 -11.90 10.41
N GLU A 230 7.77 -13.17 10.80
CA GLU A 230 6.64 -13.89 11.39
C GLU A 230 6.31 -13.44 12.83
N ASP A 231 7.28 -12.86 13.54
CA ASP A 231 7.10 -12.21 14.84
C ASP A 231 6.55 -10.77 14.70
N GLU A 232 6.42 -10.26 13.48
CA GLU A 232 5.90 -8.92 13.18
C GLU A 232 4.62 -9.02 12.32
N PHE A 233 4.70 -8.75 11.02
CA PHE A 233 3.53 -8.65 10.14
C PHE A 233 3.16 -9.97 9.46
N LEU A 234 4.12 -10.86 9.18
CA LEU A 234 3.88 -12.04 8.36
C LEU A 234 3.16 -13.14 9.16
N SER A 235 1.89 -13.37 8.87
CA SER A 235 1.14 -14.51 9.38
C SER A 235 1.24 -15.69 8.42
N GLU A 236 0.92 -16.90 8.89
CA GLU A 236 0.65 -18.05 8.00
C GLU A 236 -0.47 -17.78 6.99
N TYR A 237 -1.29 -16.75 7.23
CA TYR A 237 -2.51 -16.44 6.49
C TYR A 237 -2.45 -15.10 5.75
N GLY A 238 -1.32 -14.39 5.73
CA GLY A 238 -1.15 -13.08 5.08
C GLY A 238 -0.52 -12.03 5.99
N LEU A 239 -0.61 -10.76 5.63
CA LEU A 239 -0.07 -9.65 6.43
C LEU A 239 -1.09 -9.17 7.47
N ARG A 240 -0.66 -9.14 8.73
CA ARG A 240 -1.39 -8.56 9.87
C ARG A 240 -1.50 -7.05 9.72
N SER A 241 -2.57 -6.46 10.26
CA SER A 241 -2.77 -5.01 10.17
C SER A 241 -1.91 -4.19 11.15
N LEU A 242 -1.44 -4.84 12.22
CA LEU A 242 -0.52 -4.34 13.22
C LEU A 242 0.50 -5.44 13.52
N SER A 243 1.76 -5.06 13.68
CA SER A 243 2.82 -5.98 14.04
C SER A 243 2.49 -6.72 15.35
N LYS A 244 2.72 -8.03 15.34
CA LYS A 244 2.62 -8.91 16.51
C LYS A 244 3.62 -8.54 17.62
N TYR A 245 4.68 -7.81 17.31
CA TYR A 245 5.59 -7.21 18.31
C TYR A 245 4.83 -6.46 19.42
N HIS A 246 3.76 -5.75 19.05
CA HIS A 246 2.93 -4.97 19.98
C HIS A 246 2.06 -5.82 20.91
N GLU A 247 2.12 -7.15 20.83
CA GLU A 247 1.55 -8.05 21.83
C GLU A 247 2.33 -7.99 23.15
N LYS A 248 3.67 -8.04 23.05
CA LYS A 248 4.57 -7.99 24.22
C LYS A 248 5.05 -6.57 24.51
N HIS A 249 5.01 -5.69 23.50
CA HIS A 249 5.56 -4.35 23.56
C HIS A 249 4.51 -3.33 23.08
N PRO A 250 3.41 -3.16 23.83
CA PRO A 250 2.37 -2.23 23.46
C PRO A 250 2.94 -0.81 23.38
N TYR A 251 2.51 -0.05 22.37
CA TYR A 251 2.88 1.35 22.25
C TYR A 251 2.00 2.19 23.16
N VAL A 252 2.64 3.03 23.98
CA VAL A 252 1.98 3.91 24.93
C VAL A 252 2.28 5.36 24.56
N PHE A 253 1.21 6.14 24.37
CA PHE A 253 1.29 7.58 24.14
C PHE A 253 0.71 8.34 25.33
N GLU A 254 1.56 9.15 25.96
CA GLU A 254 1.21 10.00 27.10
C GLU A 254 1.22 11.47 26.68
N PRO A 255 0.08 12.02 26.21
CA PRO A 255 -0.05 13.46 26.09
C PRO A 255 -0.12 14.07 27.50
N ASN A 256 0.58 15.19 27.74
CA ASN A 256 0.74 15.83 29.06
C ASN A 256 -0.57 16.09 29.83
N SER A 257 -1.72 16.09 29.15
CA SER A 257 -3.02 16.54 29.66
C SER A 257 -4.20 15.56 29.46
N LYS A 258 -4.01 14.37 28.85
CA LYS A 258 -5.08 13.35 28.69
C LYS A 258 -4.67 11.99 29.23
N ARG A 259 -5.65 11.09 29.39
CA ARG A 259 -5.41 9.68 29.75
C ARG A 259 -4.43 9.04 28.75
N GLU A 260 -3.58 8.17 29.29
CA GLU A 260 -2.70 7.27 28.55
C GLU A 260 -3.48 6.55 27.44
N GLN A 261 -2.91 6.54 26.23
CA GLN A 261 -3.48 5.83 25.09
C GLN A 261 -2.55 4.70 24.68
N CYS A 262 -3.10 3.49 24.63
CA CYS A 262 -2.36 2.28 24.38
C CYS A 262 -2.78 1.63 23.06
N VAL A 263 -1.79 1.19 22.28
CA VAL A 263 -1.96 0.36 21.08
C VAL A 263 -1.29 -0.98 21.32
N SER A 264 -2.10 -2.04 21.34
CA SER A 264 -1.64 -3.42 21.52
C SER A 264 -2.19 -4.30 20.40
N TYR A 265 -1.44 -5.35 20.07
CA TYR A 265 -1.88 -6.35 19.12
C TYR A 265 -3.14 -7.08 19.61
N SER A 266 -4.13 -7.18 18.73
CA SER A 266 -5.42 -7.84 18.94
C SER A 266 -5.79 -8.54 17.63
N PRO A 267 -5.56 -9.87 17.52
CA PRO A 267 -5.69 -10.57 16.24
C PRO A 267 -7.13 -10.78 15.78
N ALA A 268 -8.12 -10.53 16.65
CA ALA A 268 -9.52 -10.88 16.47
C ALA A 268 -10.44 -9.64 16.47
N GLU A 269 -11.54 -9.66 17.21
CA GLU A 269 -12.45 -8.54 17.43
C GLU A 269 -11.75 -7.38 18.17
N SER A 270 -12.24 -6.15 17.97
CA SER A 270 -11.68 -4.96 18.63
C SER A 270 -11.85 -5.04 20.15
N LYS A 271 -10.78 -4.71 20.88
CA LYS A 271 -10.83 -4.53 22.35
C LYS A 271 -11.19 -3.10 22.77
N THR A 272 -11.42 -2.21 21.81
CA THR A 272 -11.76 -0.80 22.05
C THR A 272 -13.09 -0.45 21.38
N SER A 273 -13.79 0.53 21.96
CA SER A 273 -15.06 1.05 21.42
C SER A 273 -14.86 2.16 20.37
N MET A 274 -13.62 2.41 19.93
CA MET A 274 -13.33 3.42 18.91
C MET A 274 -14.10 3.08 17.62
N PHE A 275 -14.82 4.06 17.07
CA PHE A 275 -15.71 3.88 15.91
C PHE A 275 -16.73 2.73 16.05
N GLY A 276 -17.22 2.47 17.27
CA GLY A 276 -18.26 1.47 17.52
C GLY A 276 -17.76 0.04 17.70
N GLY A 277 -16.46 -0.23 17.53
CA GLY A 277 -15.83 -1.51 17.88
C GLY A 277 -16.11 -2.69 16.95
N ASN A 278 -16.81 -2.49 15.83
CA ASN A 278 -17.20 -3.56 14.90
C ASN A 278 -16.02 -4.06 14.03
N SER A 279 -15.16 -3.16 13.59
CA SER A 279 -14.00 -3.47 12.75
C SER A 279 -12.71 -3.31 13.55
N ASN A 280 -11.71 -4.15 13.26
CA ASN A 280 -10.44 -4.11 13.96
C ASN A 280 -9.25 -4.12 12.99
N TRP A 281 -8.42 -3.09 13.11
CA TRP A 281 -7.18 -2.86 12.37
C TRP A 281 -5.94 -2.98 13.25
N ARG A 282 -6.04 -3.52 14.46
CA ARG A 282 -4.91 -3.74 15.38
C ARG A 282 -4.38 -5.17 15.42
N GLY A 283 -4.40 -5.89 14.30
CA GLY A 283 -3.84 -7.24 14.20
C GLY A 283 -4.45 -8.13 13.11
N PRO A 284 -5.76 -8.06 12.81
CA PRO A 284 -6.36 -8.93 11.81
C PRO A 284 -5.79 -8.74 10.41
N ILE A 285 -6.02 -9.73 9.54
CA ILE A 285 -5.63 -9.71 8.14
C ILE A 285 -6.79 -9.16 7.31
N TRP A 286 -6.48 -8.16 6.50
CA TRP A 286 -7.43 -7.51 5.59
C TRP A 286 -7.00 -7.73 4.15
N LEU A 287 -7.89 -8.31 3.34
CA LEU A 287 -7.54 -8.73 1.99
C LEU A 287 -7.23 -7.55 1.06
N CYS A 288 -7.94 -6.43 1.23
CA CYS A 288 -7.76 -5.22 0.41
C CYS A 288 -6.32 -4.69 0.44
N ILE A 289 -5.71 -4.58 1.63
CA ILE A 289 -4.33 -4.06 1.75
C ILE A 289 -3.32 -5.12 1.33
N ASN A 290 -3.55 -6.39 1.68
CA ASN A 290 -2.70 -7.49 1.22
C ASN A 290 -2.61 -7.55 -0.31
N TYR A 291 -3.75 -7.42 -1.00
CA TYR A 291 -3.82 -7.39 -2.46
C TYR A 291 -2.96 -6.25 -3.04
N LEU A 292 -3.08 -5.04 -2.48
CA LEU A 292 -2.29 -3.88 -2.93
C LEU A 292 -0.79 -4.04 -2.67
N VAL A 293 -0.41 -4.66 -1.56
CA VAL A 293 1.00 -4.97 -1.27
C VAL A 293 1.54 -5.98 -2.27
N ILE A 294 0.80 -7.06 -2.56
CA ILE A 294 1.20 -8.07 -3.57
C ILE A 294 1.42 -7.42 -4.94
N GLU A 295 0.45 -6.62 -5.41
CA GLU A 295 0.55 -5.86 -6.67
C GLU A 295 1.77 -4.92 -6.70
N ALA A 296 2.07 -4.27 -5.58
CA ALA A 296 3.22 -3.40 -5.47
C ALA A 296 4.54 -4.17 -5.56
N LEU A 297 4.65 -5.33 -4.88
CA LEU A 297 5.83 -6.19 -4.96
C LEU A 297 6.09 -6.69 -6.39
N GLU A 298 5.04 -7.02 -7.14
CA GLU A 298 5.15 -7.39 -8.54
C GLU A 298 5.63 -6.22 -9.43
N ARG A 299 5.18 -4.98 -9.14
CA ARG A 299 5.68 -3.78 -9.83
C ARG A 299 7.14 -3.49 -9.49
N TYR A 300 7.54 -3.63 -8.23
CA TYR A 300 8.94 -3.53 -7.85
C TYR A 300 9.79 -4.62 -8.53
N HIS A 301 9.30 -5.85 -8.63
CA HIS A 301 10.00 -6.92 -9.32
C HIS A 301 10.25 -6.59 -10.80
N ARG A 302 9.29 -5.99 -11.51
CA ARG A 302 9.49 -5.54 -12.90
C ARG A 302 10.69 -4.60 -13.07
N SER A 303 11.03 -3.84 -12.04
CA SER A 303 12.16 -2.90 -12.05
C SER A 303 13.47 -3.52 -11.50
N TYR A 304 13.38 -4.26 -10.39
CA TYR A 304 14.56 -4.80 -9.72
C TYR A 304 15.05 -6.15 -10.30
N GLY A 305 14.16 -6.93 -10.93
CA GLY A 305 14.48 -8.21 -11.54
C GLY A 305 14.65 -9.35 -10.53
N ASP A 306 15.28 -10.44 -10.98
CA ASP A 306 15.48 -11.68 -10.19
C ASP A 306 16.66 -11.61 -9.21
N ASP A 307 17.62 -10.71 -9.47
CA ASP A 307 18.86 -10.60 -8.69
C ASP A 307 18.65 -9.88 -7.36
N TRP A 308 17.64 -9.01 -7.29
CA TRP A 308 17.28 -8.34 -6.04
C TRP A 308 16.45 -9.28 -5.18
N LYS A 309 17.05 -9.75 -4.09
CA LYS A 309 16.45 -10.73 -3.19
C LYS A 309 16.33 -10.19 -1.77
N VAL A 310 15.34 -10.68 -1.06
CA VAL A 310 15.13 -10.50 0.38
C VAL A 310 14.87 -11.85 1.03
N GLU A 311 15.05 -11.93 2.33
CA GLU A 311 14.75 -13.14 3.08
C GLU A 311 13.24 -13.21 3.35
N CYS A 312 12.59 -14.32 2.99
CA CYS A 312 11.16 -14.51 3.18
C CYS A 312 10.85 -15.97 3.57
N PRO A 313 10.39 -16.22 4.82
CA PRO A 313 10.28 -15.27 5.92
C PRO A 313 11.61 -14.63 6.34
N THR A 314 11.58 -13.44 6.95
CA THR A 314 12.77 -12.83 7.56
C THR A 314 13.40 -13.80 8.56
N ARG A 315 14.74 -13.91 8.58
CA ARG A 315 15.54 -14.83 9.41
C ARG A 315 15.40 -16.34 9.09
N SER A 316 14.77 -16.71 7.98
CA SER A 316 14.57 -18.12 7.59
C SER A 316 15.73 -18.77 6.80
N GLY A 317 16.65 -17.98 6.27
CA GLY A 317 17.67 -18.36 5.29
C GLY A 317 17.15 -18.46 3.84
N ASN A 318 15.84 -18.32 3.61
CA ASN A 318 15.23 -18.46 2.29
C ASN A 318 15.24 -17.11 1.55
N TRP A 319 16.07 -17.00 0.51
CA TRP A 319 16.20 -15.78 -0.29
C TRP A 319 15.29 -15.83 -1.53
N MET A 320 14.34 -14.91 -1.58
CA MET A 320 13.34 -14.79 -2.63
C MET A 320 13.45 -13.44 -3.36
N ASN A 321 13.23 -13.44 -4.68
CA ASN A 321 12.98 -12.19 -5.41
C ASN A 321 11.55 -11.69 -5.11
N LEU A 322 11.25 -10.44 -5.49
CA LEU A 322 9.97 -9.81 -5.13
C LEU A 322 8.73 -10.47 -5.74
N ARG A 323 8.84 -11.16 -6.88
CA ARG A 323 7.74 -11.96 -7.44
C ARG A 323 7.50 -13.23 -6.63
N GLU A 324 8.55 -13.90 -6.19
CA GLU A 324 8.45 -15.06 -5.31
C GLU A 324 7.83 -14.67 -3.97
N VAL A 325 8.20 -13.52 -3.41
CA VAL A 325 7.57 -12.97 -2.19
C VAL A 325 6.08 -12.68 -2.42
N ALA A 326 5.72 -12.04 -3.54
CA ALA A 326 4.31 -11.78 -3.90
C ALA A 326 3.51 -13.09 -3.98
N GLN A 327 4.07 -14.12 -4.61
CA GLN A 327 3.46 -15.45 -4.70
C GLN A 327 3.34 -16.14 -3.34
N GLU A 328 4.33 -16.00 -2.46
CA GLU A 328 4.29 -16.55 -1.10
C GLU A 328 3.16 -15.92 -0.27
N LEU A 329 3.01 -14.59 -0.33
CA LEU A 329 1.89 -13.89 0.30
C LEU A 329 0.54 -14.34 -0.28
N ALA A 330 0.43 -14.44 -1.60
CA ALA A 330 -0.78 -14.93 -2.26
C ALA A 330 -1.13 -16.36 -1.81
N LYS A 331 -0.15 -17.26 -1.69
CA LYS A 331 -0.36 -18.64 -1.20
C LYS A 331 -0.87 -18.65 0.24
N ARG A 332 -0.31 -17.81 1.12
CA ARG A 332 -0.76 -17.65 2.50
C ARG A 332 -2.21 -17.16 2.58
N LEU A 333 -2.59 -16.18 1.76
CA LEU A 333 -3.99 -15.73 1.68
C LEU A 333 -4.93 -16.83 1.17
N VAL A 334 -4.54 -17.53 0.10
CA VAL A 334 -5.37 -18.61 -0.47
C VAL A 334 -5.54 -19.76 0.53
N LYS A 335 -4.54 -20.06 1.36
CA LYS A 335 -4.61 -21.07 2.43
C LYS A 335 -5.84 -20.88 3.33
N ILE A 336 -6.30 -19.65 3.56
CA ILE A 336 -7.51 -19.34 4.36
C ILE A 336 -8.75 -20.08 3.84
N PHE A 337 -8.86 -20.26 2.51
CA PHE A 337 -10.04 -20.76 1.81
C PHE A 337 -9.95 -22.25 1.41
N LEU A 338 -8.77 -22.85 1.57
CA LEU A 338 -8.53 -24.24 1.20
C LEU A 338 -8.79 -25.18 2.38
N LEU A 339 -9.22 -26.40 2.05
CA LEU A 339 -9.27 -27.50 3.01
C LEU A 339 -7.83 -27.87 3.41
N ASN A 340 -7.60 -27.99 4.71
CA ASN A 340 -6.38 -28.54 5.28
C ASN A 340 -6.44 -30.08 5.32
N GLU A 341 -5.41 -30.70 5.89
CA GLU A 341 -5.30 -32.16 6.03
C GLU A 341 -6.45 -32.78 6.85
N ASP A 342 -7.03 -32.03 7.78
CA ASP A 342 -8.19 -32.42 8.58
C ASP A 342 -9.54 -32.20 7.88
N GLY A 343 -9.53 -31.74 6.62
CA GLY A 343 -10.75 -31.41 5.88
C GLY A 343 -11.47 -30.16 6.40
N LYS A 344 -10.75 -29.23 7.02
CA LYS A 344 -11.27 -27.95 7.55
C LYS A 344 -10.66 -26.75 6.83
N ARG A 345 -11.40 -25.65 6.75
CA ARG A 345 -10.88 -24.37 6.27
C ARG A 345 -10.54 -23.47 7.46
N PRO A 346 -9.39 -22.78 7.46
CA PRO A 346 -9.07 -21.80 8.50
C PRO A 346 -10.18 -20.78 8.74
N LEU A 347 -10.83 -20.28 7.67
CA LEU A 347 -11.91 -19.29 7.79
C LEU A 347 -13.10 -19.75 8.64
N ASN A 348 -13.35 -21.05 8.75
CA ASN A 348 -14.47 -21.58 9.54
C ASN A 348 -14.18 -21.58 11.05
N GLY A 349 -12.90 -21.46 11.47
CA GLY A 349 -12.52 -21.62 12.87
C GLY A 349 -13.05 -22.94 13.47
N ASP A 350 -13.77 -22.84 14.59
CA ASP A 350 -14.33 -23.98 15.32
C ASP A 350 -15.75 -24.37 14.87
N GLU A 351 -16.31 -23.70 13.85
CA GLU A 351 -17.68 -23.95 13.36
C GLU A 351 -17.75 -25.26 12.56
N SER A 352 -17.98 -26.35 13.28
CA SER A 352 -17.97 -27.71 12.73
C SER A 352 -18.97 -27.94 11.59
N ILE A 353 -20.10 -27.21 11.56
CA ILE A 353 -21.13 -27.35 10.51
C ILE A 353 -20.55 -27.20 9.10
N TYR A 354 -19.59 -26.28 8.90
CA TYR A 354 -18.94 -26.04 7.60
C TYR A 354 -17.82 -27.04 7.27
N SER A 355 -17.61 -28.04 8.12
CA SER A 355 -16.67 -29.14 7.89
C SER A 355 -17.35 -30.51 7.85
N THR A 356 -18.41 -30.72 8.63
CA THR A 356 -19.06 -32.03 8.81
C THR A 356 -20.39 -32.18 8.08
N ASP A 357 -21.14 -31.08 7.87
CA ASP A 357 -22.46 -31.16 7.26
C ASP A 357 -22.34 -31.15 5.72
N PRO A 358 -22.87 -32.17 5.00
CA PRO A 358 -22.76 -32.25 3.56
C PRO A 358 -23.48 -31.13 2.81
N HIS A 359 -24.43 -30.43 3.43
CA HIS A 359 -25.13 -29.29 2.84
C HIS A 359 -24.35 -27.97 2.99
N PHE A 360 -23.44 -27.87 3.96
CA PHE A 360 -22.71 -26.63 4.26
C PHE A 360 -21.21 -26.71 3.95
N ARG A 361 -20.60 -27.91 3.89
CA ARG A 361 -19.16 -28.09 3.70
C ARG A 361 -18.57 -27.38 2.49
N ASP A 362 -19.35 -27.30 1.42
CA ASP A 362 -18.91 -26.74 0.14
C ASP A 362 -19.37 -25.27 -0.04
N LEU A 363 -20.05 -24.70 0.96
CA LEU A 363 -20.41 -23.27 1.01
C LEU A 363 -19.27 -22.46 1.64
N VAL A 364 -18.45 -21.85 0.80
CA VAL A 364 -17.32 -21.01 1.23
C VAL A 364 -17.80 -19.58 1.47
N LEU A 365 -17.70 -19.12 2.72
CA LEU A 365 -18.09 -17.77 3.14
C LEU A 365 -16.99 -16.74 2.89
N PHE A 366 -17.39 -15.48 2.73
CA PHE A 366 -16.51 -14.35 2.49
C PHE A 366 -16.63 -13.37 3.65
N TYR A 367 -15.61 -13.32 4.49
CA TYR A 367 -15.60 -12.49 5.69
C TYR A 367 -15.01 -11.10 5.44
N GLU A 368 -15.34 -10.15 6.30
CA GLU A 368 -14.82 -8.77 6.23
C GLU A 368 -13.30 -8.74 6.45
N TYR A 369 -12.83 -9.49 7.44
CA TYR A 369 -11.42 -9.65 7.78
C TYR A 369 -11.18 -11.03 8.42
N PHE A 370 -9.91 -11.38 8.65
CA PHE A 370 -9.51 -12.69 9.17
C PHE A 370 -8.60 -12.57 10.39
N HIS A 371 -8.69 -13.54 11.29
CA HIS A 371 -7.89 -13.57 12.50
C HIS A 371 -6.40 -13.60 12.18
N GLY A 372 -5.63 -12.67 12.76
CA GLY A 372 -4.21 -12.45 12.44
C GLY A 372 -3.30 -13.66 12.65
N ASP A 373 -3.69 -14.64 13.48
CA ASP A 373 -2.89 -15.83 13.78
C ASP A 373 -3.51 -17.16 13.36
N THR A 374 -4.80 -17.20 13.03
CA THR A 374 -5.51 -18.47 12.78
C THR A 374 -6.26 -18.49 11.45
N GLY A 375 -6.40 -17.34 10.79
CA GLY A 375 -7.15 -17.25 9.53
C GLY A 375 -8.68 -17.36 9.70
N ARG A 376 -9.20 -17.45 10.92
CA ARG A 376 -10.65 -17.49 11.20
C ARG A 376 -11.35 -16.26 10.64
N GLY A 377 -12.47 -16.45 9.93
CA GLY A 377 -13.31 -15.38 9.41
C GLY A 377 -13.97 -14.56 10.50
N LEU A 378 -13.99 -13.24 10.33
CA LEU A 378 -14.47 -12.25 11.28
C LEU A 378 -15.30 -11.15 10.59
N GLY A 379 -16.15 -10.47 11.35
CA GLY A 379 -17.04 -9.43 10.84
C GLY A 379 -18.16 -10.02 9.96
N ALA A 380 -18.63 -9.23 8.98
CA ALA A 380 -19.70 -9.66 8.08
C ALA A 380 -19.28 -10.87 7.21
N SER A 381 -20.10 -11.93 7.16
CA SER A 381 -19.78 -13.21 6.52
C SER A 381 -20.19 -13.35 5.04
N HIS A 382 -20.83 -12.31 4.48
CA HIS A 382 -21.21 -12.21 3.06
C HIS A 382 -20.55 -10.98 2.42
N GLN A 383 -19.31 -10.70 2.81
CA GLN A 383 -18.49 -9.64 2.25
C GLN A 383 -17.90 -10.11 0.91
N THR A 384 -18.72 -10.15 -0.13
CA THR A 384 -18.22 -10.25 -1.53
C THR A 384 -17.88 -8.86 -2.09
N GLY A 385 -17.30 -8.01 -1.25
CA GLY A 385 -16.65 -6.75 -1.62
C GLY A 385 -15.17 -7.01 -1.82
N TRP A 386 -14.29 -6.36 -1.05
CA TRP A 386 -12.83 -6.57 -1.19
C TRP A 386 -12.38 -8.02 -0.99
N THR A 387 -13.11 -8.85 -0.23
CA THR A 387 -12.66 -10.24 0.00
C THR A 387 -12.81 -11.08 -1.29
N ALA A 388 -13.62 -10.65 -2.26
CA ALA A 388 -13.70 -11.29 -3.57
C ALA A 388 -12.40 -11.17 -4.39
N LEU A 389 -11.50 -10.25 -4.05
CA LEU A 389 -10.19 -10.11 -4.71
C LEU A 389 -9.34 -11.39 -4.61
N ILE A 390 -9.65 -12.30 -3.66
CA ILE A 390 -8.94 -13.58 -3.52
C ILE A 390 -9.04 -14.45 -4.77
N ILE A 391 -10.12 -14.29 -5.55
CA ILE A 391 -10.38 -15.11 -6.74
C ILE A 391 -9.21 -15.03 -7.72
N GLN A 392 -8.63 -13.84 -7.91
CA GLN A 392 -7.46 -13.65 -8.76
C GLN A 392 -6.28 -14.50 -8.29
N HIS A 393 -5.92 -14.41 -7.00
CA HIS A 393 -4.82 -15.19 -6.43
C HIS A 393 -5.07 -16.71 -6.47
N ILE A 394 -6.33 -17.16 -6.29
CA ILE A 394 -6.68 -18.58 -6.44
C ILE A 394 -6.44 -19.04 -7.88
N GLN A 395 -6.87 -18.24 -8.86
CA GLN A 395 -6.68 -18.54 -10.28
C GLN A 395 -5.19 -18.60 -10.63
N ASP A 396 -4.42 -17.58 -10.25
CA ASP A 396 -2.99 -17.51 -10.54
C ASP A 396 -2.21 -18.69 -9.96
N ILE A 397 -2.50 -19.06 -8.70
CA ILE A 397 -1.87 -20.22 -8.06
C ILE A 397 -2.30 -21.54 -8.73
N ALA A 398 -3.54 -21.64 -9.19
CA ALA A 398 -4.01 -22.83 -9.90
C ALA A 398 -3.34 -22.97 -11.28
N GLU A 399 -3.11 -21.86 -11.98
CA GLU A 399 -2.37 -21.81 -13.25
C GLU A 399 -0.90 -22.23 -13.04
N LEU A 400 -0.22 -21.70 -12.01
CA LEU A 400 1.17 -22.06 -11.67
C LEU A 400 1.40 -23.54 -11.30
N ARG A 401 0.36 -24.30 -10.97
CA ARG A 401 0.45 -25.75 -10.70
C ARG A 401 0.31 -26.61 -11.95
N ARG A 402 -0.19 -26.03 -13.05
CA ARG A 402 -0.38 -26.74 -14.33
C ARG A 402 0.88 -26.73 -15.20
N ASP A 403 1.72 -25.71 -15.00
CA ASP A 403 3.07 -25.59 -15.53
C ASP A 403 4.06 -26.36 -14.65
#